data_AF-A0A8H5F3T9-F1
#
_entry.id   AF-A0A8H5F3T9-F1
#
_cell.length_a   1.000
_cell.length_b   1.000
_cell.length_c   1.000
_cell.angle_alpha   90.00
_cell.angle_beta   90.00
_cell.angle_gamma   90.00
#
_symmetry.space_group_name_H-M   'P 1'
#
loop_
_entity.id
_entity.type
_entity.pdbx_description
1 polymer ?
#
loop_
_entity_poly.entity_id
_entity_poly.type
_entity_poly.pdbx_seq_one_letter_code
_entity_poly.pdbx_strand_id
1 'polypeptide(L)'
;MASFFPEPRQNDLLPTFSSLLVLGPYHPSAPVHLALSLNAGDDRARTVFLTPSKESYAERLIAFNDAWLNEHCSDGAISYAGQNITNFYPPTLAHLCLLLSALHLPNRDASMHPITVQLGTPNLVILAEPSEYFLSSKIDPSAATISSYLSLVTRVFAMLGNISSDTAPKFALFDSQLGNLKLPLTYMPSIPFAGADEGRKQEPRLLPVIEKLCEWVAIFEEGEETFVPSSQGEEDDAVAPAPTKQLRVYRTGGKSDEDNMVFNWQETRRRPLPNGSDATFFEWS
;
A
#
# COMPACT_ATOMS: atom_id res chain seq x y z
N MET A 1 10.42 -13.92 -4.59
CA MET A 1 10.70 -12.96 -3.47
C MET A 1 9.82 -11.74 -3.70
N ALA A 2 9.44 -11.03 -2.64
CA ALA A 2 8.48 -9.93 -2.76
C ALA A 2 9.13 -8.66 -3.33
N SER A 3 8.41 -7.94 -4.17
CA SER A 3 8.83 -6.66 -4.76
C SER A 3 7.62 -5.77 -5.02
N PHE A 4 7.76 -4.46 -4.87
CA PHE A 4 6.77 -3.49 -5.35
C PHE A 4 6.90 -3.17 -6.85
N PHE A 5 7.97 -3.66 -7.47
CA PHE A 5 8.36 -3.33 -8.84
C PHE A 5 8.49 -4.60 -9.69
N PRO A 6 8.27 -4.50 -11.01
CA PRO A 6 8.20 -5.65 -11.89
C PRO A 6 9.51 -6.41 -12.10
N GLU A 7 10.63 -5.69 -12.17
CA GLU A 7 11.97 -6.24 -12.35
C GLU A 7 12.87 -5.68 -11.25
N PRO A 8 12.78 -6.21 -10.03
CA PRO A 8 13.71 -5.81 -8.98
C PRO A 8 15.12 -6.19 -9.44
N ARG A 9 16.09 -5.27 -9.31
CA ARG A 9 17.49 -5.69 -9.39
C ARG A 9 17.71 -6.76 -8.31
N GLN A 10 18.73 -7.61 -8.46
CA GLN A 10 18.98 -8.69 -7.49
C GLN A 10 19.06 -8.21 -6.03
N ASN A 11 19.41 -6.93 -5.82
CA ASN A 11 19.50 -6.30 -4.50
C ASN A 11 18.25 -5.48 -4.10
N ASP A 12 17.26 -5.33 -4.97
CA ASP A 12 16.06 -4.49 -4.77
C ASP A 12 14.84 -5.28 -4.29
N LEU A 13 15.09 -6.41 -3.63
CA LEU A 13 14.04 -7.29 -3.12
C LEU A 13 13.62 -6.88 -1.72
N LEU A 14 12.31 -6.96 -1.45
CA LEU A 14 11.80 -6.70 -0.12
C LEU A 14 12.26 -7.80 0.85
N PRO A 15 12.56 -7.44 2.11
CA PRO A 15 12.86 -8.41 3.14
C PRO A 15 11.65 -9.33 3.36
N THR A 16 11.89 -10.51 3.92
CA THR A 16 10.77 -11.38 4.30
C THR A 16 10.00 -10.74 5.45
N PHE A 17 8.69 -10.58 5.29
CA PHE A 17 7.82 -9.95 6.27
C PHE A 17 6.63 -10.86 6.63
N SER A 18 6.20 -10.75 7.88
CA SER A 18 4.87 -11.21 8.33
C SER A 18 3.81 -10.13 8.14
N SER A 19 4.16 -8.87 8.42
CA SER A 19 3.30 -7.70 8.29
C SER A 19 4.10 -6.52 7.76
N LEU A 20 3.53 -5.81 6.78
CA LEU A 20 4.17 -4.71 6.07
C LEU A 20 3.22 -3.52 6.01
N LEU A 21 3.67 -2.36 6.50
CA LEU A 21 2.99 -1.08 6.36
C LEU A 21 3.60 -0.32 5.19
N VAL A 22 2.79 0.14 4.24
CA VAL A 22 3.22 0.89 3.06
C VAL A 22 2.53 2.26 3.03
N LEU A 23 3.33 3.32 2.96
CA LEU A 23 2.88 4.71 3.12
C LEU A 23 3.41 5.60 2.02
N GLY A 24 2.82 6.79 1.92
CA GLY A 24 3.26 7.84 1.00
C GLY A 24 2.66 7.70 -0.40
N PRO A 25 3.15 8.50 -1.37
CA PRO A 25 2.68 8.49 -2.76
C PRO A 25 3.24 7.28 -3.55
N TYR A 26 2.93 6.07 -3.10
CA TYR A 26 3.25 4.87 -3.87
C TYR A 26 2.47 4.83 -5.19
N HIS A 27 3.07 4.20 -6.20
CA HIS A 27 2.39 4.05 -7.48
C HIS A 27 1.20 3.08 -7.36
N PRO A 28 0.07 3.33 -8.08
CA PRO A 28 -1.13 2.51 -7.98
C PRO A 28 -0.93 1.01 -8.28
N SER A 29 0.10 0.65 -9.05
CA SER A 29 0.42 -0.74 -9.37
C SER A 29 1.25 -1.48 -8.31
N ALA A 30 1.82 -0.79 -7.30
CA ALA A 30 2.68 -1.40 -6.28
C ALA A 30 2.02 -2.58 -5.53
N PRO A 31 0.74 -2.48 -5.11
CA PRO A 31 0.03 -3.61 -4.52
C PRO A 31 -0.11 -4.82 -5.45
N VAL A 32 -0.25 -4.58 -6.77
CA VAL A 32 -0.37 -5.64 -7.78
C VAL A 32 0.96 -6.35 -7.97
N HIS A 33 2.05 -5.60 -8.12
CA HIS A 33 3.41 -6.15 -8.23
C HIS A 33 3.79 -6.97 -6.99
N LEU A 34 3.41 -6.51 -5.79
CA LEU A 34 3.60 -7.27 -4.57
C LEU A 34 2.88 -8.62 -4.60
N ALA A 35 1.61 -8.62 -5.02
CA ALA A 35 0.81 -9.84 -5.14
C ALA A 35 1.39 -10.80 -6.19
N LEU A 36 1.75 -10.29 -7.37
CA LEU A 36 2.32 -11.08 -8.45
C LEU A 36 3.67 -11.69 -8.06
N SER A 37 4.57 -10.91 -7.46
CA SER A 37 5.92 -11.37 -7.06
C SER A 37 5.88 -12.45 -5.98
N LEU A 38 4.88 -12.43 -5.10
CA LEU A 38 4.65 -13.47 -4.10
C LEU A 38 3.96 -14.71 -4.68
N ASN A 39 3.07 -14.54 -5.66
CA ASN A 39 2.38 -15.66 -6.30
C ASN A 39 3.24 -16.39 -7.36
N ALA A 40 4.18 -15.69 -8.01
CA ALA A 40 4.99 -16.26 -9.10
C ALA A 40 5.91 -17.42 -8.69
N GLY A 41 6.20 -17.57 -7.39
CA GLY A 41 7.09 -18.62 -6.87
C GLY A 41 6.39 -19.84 -6.29
N ASP A 42 5.05 -19.85 -6.18
CA ASP A 42 4.29 -20.91 -5.53
C ASP A 42 2.90 -21.06 -6.17
N ASP A 43 2.66 -22.20 -6.83
CA ASP A 43 1.38 -22.51 -7.49
C ASP A 43 0.19 -22.53 -6.52
N ARG A 44 0.46 -22.73 -5.23
CA ARG A 44 -0.54 -22.73 -4.16
C ARG A 44 -0.72 -21.37 -3.52
N ALA A 45 0.15 -20.41 -3.80
CA ALA A 45 0.02 -19.07 -3.26
C ALA A 45 -1.31 -18.45 -3.70
N ARG A 46 -2.03 -17.88 -2.74
CA ARG A 46 -3.26 -17.14 -2.97
C ARG A 46 -3.16 -15.79 -2.28
N THR A 47 -3.59 -14.75 -2.99
CA THR A 47 -3.62 -13.39 -2.46
C THR A 47 -5.06 -12.93 -2.36
N VAL A 48 -5.43 -12.34 -1.22
CA VAL A 48 -6.69 -11.62 -1.04
C VAL A 48 -6.41 -10.13 -1.09
N PHE A 49 -7.05 -9.43 -2.01
CA PHE A 49 -6.88 -7.99 -2.22
C PHE A 49 -8.16 -7.27 -1.81
N LEU A 50 -8.08 -6.37 -0.83
CA LEU A 50 -9.20 -5.60 -0.30
C LEU A 50 -8.99 -4.12 -0.62
N THR A 51 -9.95 -3.49 -1.30
CA THR A 51 -9.92 -2.03 -1.57
C THR A 51 -11.32 -1.42 -1.52
N PRO A 52 -11.50 -0.18 -1.04
CA PRO A 52 -12.82 0.46 -0.89
C PRO A 52 -13.66 0.57 -2.15
N SER A 53 -13.05 0.92 -3.29
CA SER A 53 -13.75 1.15 -4.55
C SER A 53 -13.02 0.50 -5.72
N LYS A 54 -13.77 -0.27 -6.51
CA LYS A 54 -13.26 -0.84 -7.77
C LYS A 54 -12.98 0.24 -8.79
N GLU A 55 -13.90 1.19 -8.92
CA GLU A 55 -13.88 2.25 -9.91
C GLU A 55 -12.69 3.17 -9.67
N SER A 56 -12.53 3.69 -8.44
CA SER A 56 -11.41 4.58 -8.10
C SER A 56 -10.06 3.89 -8.27
N TYR A 57 -9.96 2.63 -7.86
CA TYR A 57 -8.71 1.88 -8.03
C TYR A 57 -8.39 1.60 -9.50
N ALA A 58 -9.38 1.20 -10.29
CA ALA A 58 -9.22 0.98 -11.73
C ALA A 58 -8.85 2.27 -12.47
N GLU A 59 -9.48 3.40 -12.15
CA GLU A 59 -9.15 4.70 -12.73
C GLU A 59 -7.71 5.10 -12.43
N ARG A 60 -7.24 4.90 -11.18
CA ARG A 60 -5.83 5.15 -10.81
C ARG A 60 -4.85 4.26 -11.57
N LEU A 61 -5.17 2.97 -11.75
CA LEU A 61 -4.33 2.06 -12.54
C LEU A 61 -4.28 2.46 -14.02
N ILE A 62 -5.43 2.80 -14.63
CA ILE A 62 -5.52 3.24 -16.02
C ILE A 62 -4.77 4.56 -16.21
N ALA A 63 -4.94 5.52 -15.30
CA ALA A 63 -4.26 6.81 -15.35
C ALA A 63 -2.75 6.69 -15.15
N PHE A 64 -2.29 5.73 -14.34
CA PHE A 64 -0.88 5.45 -14.16
C PHE A 64 -0.26 4.76 -15.39
N ASN A 65 -1.02 3.92 -16.08
CA ASN A 65 -0.65 3.23 -17.32
C ASN A 65 0.74 2.55 -17.22
N ASP A 66 0.87 1.60 -16.29
CA ASP A 66 2.11 0.85 -16.04
C ASP A 66 2.54 0.07 -17.29
N ALA A 67 3.69 0.45 -17.87
CA ALA A 67 4.18 -0.14 -19.11
C ALA A 67 4.44 -1.64 -18.97
N TRP A 68 4.99 -2.08 -17.83
CA TRP A 68 5.35 -3.47 -17.62
C TRP A 68 4.12 -4.36 -17.53
N LEU A 69 3.09 -3.92 -16.79
CA LEU A 69 1.83 -4.67 -16.70
C LEU A 69 1.17 -4.81 -18.07
N ASN A 70 1.19 -3.75 -18.88
CA ASN A 70 0.63 -3.80 -20.24
C ASN A 70 1.37 -4.80 -21.14
N GLU A 71 2.69 -4.88 -21.03
CA GLU A 71 3.52 -5.79 -21.82
C GLU A 71 3.40 -7.25 -21.36
N HIS A 72 3.38 -7.50 -20.04
CA HIS A 72 3.51 -8.84 -19.48
C HIS A 72 2.19 -9.47 -19.01
N CYS A 73 1.07 -8.73 -18.99
CA CYS A 73 -0.22 -9.31 -18.57
C CYS A 73 -0.70 -10.46 -19.46
N SER A 74 -0.26 -10.52 -20.71
CA SER A 74 -0.53 -11.65 -21.63
C SER A 74 0.39 -12.84 -21.44
N ASP A 75 1.46 -12.70 -20.65
CA ASP A 75 2.38 -13.80 -20.42
C ASP A 75 1.72 -14.86 -19.54
N GLY A 76 1.82 -16.11 -19.97
CA GLY A 76 1.17 -17.23 -19.28
C GLY A 76 1.54 -17.32 -17.79
N ALA A 77 2.80 -17.04 -17.45
CA ALA A 77 3.28 -17.06 -16.06
C ALA A 77 2.65 -15.96 -15.20
N ILE A 78 2.59 -14.72 -15.71
CA ILE A 78 2.00 -13.58 -14.97
C ILE A 78 0.49 -13.72 -14.90
N SER A 79 -0.17 -14.13 -15.98
CA SER A 79 -1.60 -14.43 -16.01
C SER A 79 -1.95 -15.55 -15.02
N TYR A 80 -1.11 -16.60 -14.93
CA TYR A 80 -1.24 -17.69 -13.96
C TYR A 80 -1.03 -17.21 -12.51
N ALA A 81 -0.09 -16.30 -12.25
CA ALA A 81 0.07 -15.68 -10.93
C ALA A 81 -1.10 -14.75 -10.58
N GLY A 82 -1.66 -14.06 -11.58
CA GLY A 82 -2.76 -13.11 -11.47
C GLY A 82 -4.11 -13.76 -11.15
N GLN A 83 -4.43 -14.92 -11.75
CA GLN A 83 -5.66 -15.67 -11.42
C GLN A 83 -5.74 -16.09 -9.94
N ASN A 84 -4.61 -16.13 -9.24
CA ASN A 84 -4.52 -16.46 -7.82
C ASN A 84 -4.75 -15.25 -6.90
N ILE A 85 -5.09 -14.08 -7.46
CA ILE A 85 -5.42 -12.86 -6.74
C ILE A 85 -6.95 -12.70 -6.71
N THR A 86 -7.55 -12.87 -5.54
CA THR A 86 -8.99 -12.64 -5.33
C THR A 86 -9.22 -11.22 -4.84
N ASN A 87 -9.93 -10.42 -5.64
CA ASN A 87 -10.21 -9.02 -5.33
C ASN A 87 -11.59 -8.85 -4.70
N PHE A 88 -11.67 -8.13 -3.58
CA PHE A 88 -12.93 -7.70 -2.98
C PHE A 88 -12.98 -6.18 -2.86
N TYR A 89 -14.18 -5.64 -3.10
CA TYR A 89 -14.43 -4.20 -3.14
C TYR A 89 -15.53 -3.79 -2.15
N PRO A 90 -15.32 -3.93 -0.82
CA PRO A 90 -16.36 -3.59 0.13
C PRO A 90 -16.62 -2.07 0.12
N PRO A 91 -17.82 -1.60 -0.27
CA PRO A 91 -18.07 -0.18 -0.54
C PRO A 91 -18.18 0.67 0.74
N THR A 92 -18.36 0.03 1.90
CA THR A 92 -18.41 0.72 3.20
C THR A 92 -17.66 -0.08 4.26
N LEU A 93 -17.30 0.57 5.36
CA LEU A 93 -16.64 -0.07 6.50
C LEU A 93 -17.44 -1.25 7.08
N ALA A 94 -18.78 -1.14 7.08
CA ALA A 94 -19.65 -2.22 7.53
C ALA A 94 -19.56 -3.45 6.63
N HIS A 95 -19.51 -3.27 5.30
CA HIS A 95 -19.30 -4.37 4.35
C HIS A 95 -17.93 -5.00 4.52
N LEU A 96 -16.89 -4.20 4.75
CA LEU A 96 -15.55 -4.72 5.03
C LEU A 96 -15.54 -5.54 6.32
N CYS A 97 -16.11 -5.02 7.41
CA CYS A 97 -16.21 -5.75 8.67
C CYS A 97 -17.01 -7.05 8.54
N LEU A 98 -18.11 -7.05 7.78
CA LEU A 98 -18.88 -8.25 7.47
C LEU A 98 -18.03 -9.26 6.67
N LEU A 99 -17.34 -8.80 5.64
CA LEU A 99 -16.44 -9.63 4.83
C LEU A 99 -15.33 -10.25 5.68
N LEU A 100 -14.64 -9.46 6.51
CA LEU A 100 -13.61 -9.96 7.42
C LEU A 100 -14.16 -10.99 8.41
N SER A 101 -15.43 -10.87 8.80
CA SER A 101 -16.12 -11.85 9.66
C SER A 101 -16.66 -13.06 8.89
N ALA A 102 -16.74 -12.98 7.56
CA ALA A 102 -17.18 -14.08 6.70
C ALA A 102 -15.97 -14.87 6.15
N LEU A 103 -14.80 -14.24 6.06
CA LEU A 103 -13.53 -14.87 5.71
C LEU A 103 -13.09 -15.79 6.86
N HIS A 104 -13.60 -17.02 6.82
CA HIS A 104 -13.15 -18.10 7.65
C HIS A 104 -12.83 -19.28 6.74
N LEU A 105 -11.82 -20.07 7.12
CA LEU A 105 -11.62 -21.35 6.45
C LEU A 105 -12.84 -22.24 6.71
N PRO A 106 -13.41 -22.89 5.69
CA PRO A 106 -14.47 -23.85 5.90
C PRO A 106 -13.95 -24.92 6.87
N ASN A 107 -14.61 -25.05 8.02
CA ASN A 107 -14.39 -26.23 8.84
C ASN A 107 -14.83 -27.44 7.99
N ARG A 108 -13.99 -28.47 7.89
CA ARG A 108 -14.14 -29.59 6.93
C ARG A 108 -15.50 -30.29 6.98
N ASP A 109 -16.26 -30.09 8.05
CA ASP A 109 -17.54 -30.73 8.32
C ASP A 109 -18.79 -29.88 8.00
N ALA A 110 -18.65 -28.61 7.58
CA ALA A 110 -19.78 -27.72 7.31
C ALA A 110 -20.02 -27.52 5.80
N SER A 111 -21.22 -27.86 5.32
CA SER A 111 -21.67 -27.56 3.96
C SER A 111 -21.87 -26.05 3.78
N MET A 112 -20.80 -25.31 3.52
CA MET A 112 -20.84 -23.88 3.23
C MET A 112 -21.01 -23.63 1.72
N HIS A 113 -21.63 -22.49 1.38
CA HIS A 113 -21.90 -22.11 0.00
C HIS A 113 -20.57 -21.86 -0.76
N PRO A 114 -20.40 -22.34 -2.00
CA PRO A 114 -19.11 -22.29 -2.71
C PRO A 114 -18.60 -20.87 -2.97
N ILE A 115 -19.47 -19.85 -2.97
CA ILE A 115 -19.06 -18.44 -3.11
C ILE A 115 -18.41 -17.88 -1.82
N THR A 116 -18.76 -18.43 -0.66
CA THR A 116 -18.17 -18.02 0.63
C THR A 116 -17.00 -18.90 1.05
N VAL A 117 -16.81 -20.03 0.36
CA VAL A 117 -15.73 -20.97 0.61
C VAL A 117 -14.55 -20.61 -0.29
N GLN A 118 -13.54 -19.95 0.26
CA GLN A 118 -12.26 -19.86 -0.42
C GLN A 118 -11.66 -21.27 -0.54
N LEU A 119 -11.15 -21.59 -1.74
CA LEU A 119 -10.55 -22.89 -2.06
C LEU A 119 -9.21 -23.16 -1.35
N GLY A 120 -8.77 -22.26 -0.46
CA GLY A 120 -7.56 -22.43 0.34
C GLY A 120 -7.26 -21.20 1.21
N THR A 121 -6.32 -21.39 2.13
CA THR A 121 -5.77 -20.32 3.00
C THR A 121 -4.99 -19.33 2.15
N PRO A 122 -5.27 -18.01 2.21
CA PRO A 122 -4.43 -17.03 1.55
C PRO A 122 -3.03 -17.01 2.17
N ASN A 123 -2.01 -16.80 1.34
CA ASN A 123 -0.62 -16.59 1.77
C ASN A 123 -0.34 -15.11 1.99
N LEU A 124 -1.14 -14.24 1.36
CA LEU A 124 -1.04 -12.79 1.46
C LEU A 124 -2.44 -12.16 1.52
N VAL A 125 -2.62 -11.23 2.43
CA VAL A 125 -3.77 -10.32 2.47
C VAL A 125 -3.26 -8.91 2.29
N ILE A 126 -3.76 -8.22 1.28
CA ILE A 126 -3.48 -6.81 0.99
C ILE A 126 -4.72 -6.00 1.35
N LEU A 127 -4.56 -5.00 2.22
CA LEU A 127 -5.57 -3.99 2.48
C LEU A 127 -5.08 -2.65 1.92
N ALA A 128 -5.73 -2.16 0.87
CA ALA A 128 -5.35 -0.93 0.18
C ALA A 128 -6.31 0.21 0.48
N GLU A 129 -5.77 1.37 0.84
CA GLU A 129 -6.45 2.64 1.14
C GLU A 129 -7.62 2.56 2.15
N PRO A 130 -7.49 1.88 3.31
CA PRO A 130 -8.59 1.83 4.27
C PRO A 130 -8.95 3.21 4.85
N SER A 131 -8.05 4.20 4.79
CA SER A 131 -8.34 5.60 5.15
C SER A 131 -9.49 6.19 4.34
N GLU A 132 -9.73 5.75 3.11
CA GLU A 132 -10.83 6.24 2.26
C GLU A 132 -12.20 6.02 2.92
N TYR A 133 -12.36 4.94 3.69
CA TYR A 133 -13.59 4.71 4.46
C TYR A 133 -13.88 5.80 5.47
N PHE A 134 -12.85 6.45 6.00
CA PHE A 134 -12.98 7.44 7.06
C PHE A 134 -12.95 8.87 6.50
N LEU A 135 -12.25 9.09 5.38
CA LEU A 135 -12.12 10.40 4.75
C LEU A 135 -13.26 10.73 3.78
N SER A 136 -14.06 9.73 3.38
CA SER A 136 -15.21 9.96 2.51
C SER A 136 -16.22 10.92 3.14
N SER A 137 -16.65 11.92 2.38
CA SER A 137 -17.62 12.95 2.77
C SER A 137 -18.99 12.42 3.22
N LYS A 138 -19.24 11.12 3.03
CA LYS A 138 -20.48 10.43 3.41
C LYS A 138 -20.54 10.10 4.90
N ILE A 139 -19.42 10.09 5.61
CA ILE A 139 -19.37 9.76 7.04
C ILE A 139 -19.27 11.04 7.86
N ASP A 140 -19.94 11.05 9.01
CA ASP A 140 -19.80 12.12 9.99
C ASP A 140 -18.30 12.26 10.36
N PRO A 141 -17.70 13.45 10.22
CA PRO A 141 -16.27 13.66 10.48
C PRO A 141 -15.88 13.31 11.93
N SER A 142 -16.85 13.24 12.85
CA SER A 142 -16.63 12.76 14.22
C SER A 142 -16.34 11.25 14.31
N ALA A 143 -16.77 10.44 13.34
CA ALA A 143 -16.54 9.00 13.29
C ALA A 143 -15.21 8.60 12.63
N ALA A 144 -14.61 9.52 11.87
CA ALA A 144 -13.31 9.39 11.20
C ALA A 144 -12.13 9.51 12.17
N THR A 145 -12.18 8.75 13.27
CA THR A 145 -11.13 8.75 14.29
C THR A 145 -10.10 7.67 14.02
N ILE A 146 -8.89 7.93 14.50
CA ILE A 146 -7.79 6.97 14.49
C ILE A 146 -8.13 5.70 15.27
N SER A 147 -8.92 5.80 16.33
CA SER A 147 -9.39 4.62 17.07
C SER A 147 -10.23 3.70 16.18
N SER A 148 -11.08 4.27 15.32
CA SER A 148 -11.87 3.50 14.34
C SER A 148 -10.96 2.81 13.31
N TYR A 149 -9.94 3.52 12.82
CA TYR A 149 -8.93 2.96 11.91
C TYR A 149 -8.14 1.80 12.54
N LEU A 150 -7.61 2.01 13.74
CA LEU A 150 -6.87 0.98 14.48
C LEU A 150 -7.75 -0.22 14.81
N SER A 151 -9.04 -0.01 15.11
CA SER A 151 -10.00 -1.09 15.31
C SER A 151 -10.18 -1.93 14.04
N LEU A 152 -10.24 -1.29 12.86
CA LEU A 152 -10.28 -2.01 11.59
C LEU A 152 -9.01 -2.85 11.39
N VAL A 153 -7.83 -2.26 11.55
CA VAL A 153 -6.55 -2.97 11.39
C VAL A 153 -6.47 -4.16 12.36
N THR A 154 -6.88 -3.98 13.61
CA THR A 154 -6.91 -5.05 14.61
C THR A 154 -7.89 -6.16 14.24
N ARG A 155 -9.05 -5.84 13.64
CA ARG A 155 -9.99 -6.86 13.12
C ARG A 155 -9.38 -7.67 11.98
N VAL A 156 -8.59 -7.05 11.11
CA VAL A 156 -7.86 -7.77 10.07
C VAL A 156 -6.86 -8.74 10.70
N PHE A 157 -6.06 -8.30 11.67
CA PHE A 157 -5.15 -9.19 12.40
C PHE A 157 -5.88 -10.33 13.11
N ALA A 158 -7.03 -10.07 13.72
CA ALA A 158 -7.86 -11.12 14.33
C ALA A 158 -8.35 -12.13 13.28
N MET A 159 -8.79 -11.66 12.10
CA MET A 159 -9.17 -12.52 10.98
C MET A 159 -7.99 -13.36 10.49
N LEU A 160 -6.80 -12.77 10.36
CA LEU A 160 -5.58 -13.50 9.97
C LEU A 160 -5.24 -14.61 10.96
N GLY A 161 -5.40 -14.34 12.27
CA GLY A 161 -5.24 -15.34 13.33
C GLY A 161 -6.23 -16.50 13.21
N ASN A 162 -7.47 -16.23 12.79
CA ASN A 162 -8.50 -17.26 12.62
C ASN A 162 -8.33 -18.09 11.34
N ILE A 163 -7.69 -17.54 10.30
CA ILE A 163 -7.46 -18.21 9.02
C ILE A 163 -6.17 -19.06 9.05
N SER A 164 -5.28 -18.86 10.01
CA SER A 164 -4.01 -19.60 10.06
C SER A 164 -4.21 -21.07 10.45
N SER A 165 -4.06 -22.00 9.48
CA SER A 165 -4.05 -23.44 9.75
C SER A 165 -2.66 -23.97 10.08
N ASP A 166 -1.66 -23.65 9.25
CA ASP A 166 -0.27 -24.13 9.40
C ASP A 166 0.75 -22.97 9.39
N THR A 167 0.54 -22.01 8.49
CA THR A 167 1.35 -20.80 8.38
C THR A 167 0.46 -19.59 8.37
N ALA A 168 0.77 -18.60 9.22
CA ALA A 168 0.02 -17.36 9.24
C ALA A 168 0.16 -16.64 7.88
N PRO A 169 -0.94 -16.16 7.28
CA PRO A 169 -0.87 -15.37 6.07
C PRO A 169 -0.05 -14.10 6.30
N LYS A 170 0.71 -13.68 5.29
CA LYS A 170 1.37 -12.37 5.29
C LYS A 170 0.33 -11.27 5.15
N PHE A 171 0.61 -10.11 5.74
CA PHE A 171 -0.25 -8.94 5.66
C PHE A 171 0.49 -7.74 5.09
N ALA A 172 -0.14 -7.03 4.15
CA ALA A 172 0.35 -5.74 3.67
C ALA A 172 -0.75 -4.69 3.73
N LEU A 173 -0.49 -3.59 4.42
CA LEU A 173 -1.38 -2.44 4.58
C LEU A 173 -0.83 -1.28 3.76
N PHE A 174 -1.51 -0.92 2.67
CA PHE A 174 -1.17 0.23 1.84
C PHE A 174 -2.12 1.38 2.19
N ASP A 175 -1.57 2.53 2.58
CA ASP A 175 -2.38 3.70 2.90
C ASP A 175 -1.64 5.01 2.60
N SER A 176 -2.06 5.69 1.55
CA SER A 176 -1.44 6.96 1.13
C SER A 176 -1.96 8.15 1.94
N GLN A 177 -3.14 8.03 2.55
CA GLN A 177 -3.85 9.14 3.22
C GLN A 177 -3.87 9.00 4.74
N LEU A 178 -3.05 8.10 5.30
CA LEU A 178 -2.98 7.87 6.73
C LEU A 178 -2.68 9.17 7.51
N GLY A 179 -1.83 10.04 6.95
CA GLY A 179 -1.51 11.34 7.54
C GLY A 179 -2.69 12.32 7.62
N ASN A 180 -3.76 12.10 6.86
CA ASN A 180 -4.95 12.97 6.85
C ASN A 180 -5.98 12.57 7.92
N LEU A 181 -5.80 11.44 8.60
CA LEU A 181 -6.70 11.00 9.67
C LEU A 181 -6.50 11.84 10.92
N LYS A 182 -7.61 12.31 11.50
CA LYS A 182 -7.58 13.17 12.68
C LYS A 182 -7.54 12.34 13.97
N LEU A 183 -6.76 12.81 14.93
CA LEU A 183 -6.84 12.30 16.30
C LEU A 183 -8.17 12.65 16.92
N PRO A 184 -8.79 11.71 17.67
CA PRO A 184 -9.90 12.08 18.52
C PRO A 184 -9.38 13.21 19.41
N LEU A 185 -9.99 14.39 19.26
CA LEU A 185 -9.63 15.59 19.98
C LEU A 185 -9.84 15.31 21.47
N THR A 186 -8.82 14.79 22.13
CA THR A 186 -8.69 15.01 23.56
C THR A 186 -8.37 16.48 23.66
N TYR A 187 -9.34 17.27 24.12
CA TYR A 187 -9.12 18.67 24.41
C TYR A 187 -7.89 18.74 25.31
N MET A 188 -6.73 19.10 24.74
CA MET A 188 -5.61 19.53 25.56
C MET A 188 -6.15 20.74 26.30
N PRO A 189 -6.21 20.72 27.64
CA PRO A 189 -6.64 21.89 28.39
C PRO A 189 -5.77 23.03 27.91
N SER A 190 -6.40 24.05 27.33
CA SER A 190 -5.72 25.23 26.83
C SER A 190 -4.96 25.83 28.00
N ILE A 191 -3.64 25.65 28.05
CA ILE A 191 -2.79 26.25 29.08
C ILE A 191 -2.81 27.75 28.76
N PRO A 192 -3.51 28.59 29.56
CA PRO A 192 -3.73 29.99 29.21
C PRO A 192 -2.48 30.86 29.44
N PHE A 193 -1.30 30.25 29.66
CA PHE A 193 -0.07 30.92 30.08
C PHE A 193 1.13 30.70 29.14
N ALA A 194 0.99 29.98 28.03
CA ALA A 194 2.05 29.88 27.04
C ALA A 194 1.99 31.12 26.12
N GLY A 195 2.99 32.00 26.27
CA GLY A 195 3.15 33.20 25.43
C GLY A 195 3.14 32.86 23.94
N ALA A 196 2.75 33.86 23.14
CA ALA A 196 2.48 33.80 21.71
C ALA A 196 3.71 33.51 20.82
N ASP A 197 4.41 32.40 21.08
CA ASP A 197 5.24 31.78 20.07
C ASP A 197 4.33 30.93 19.18
N GLU A 198 4.25 31.29 17.89
CA GLU A 198 3.63 30.52 16.82
C GLU A 198 4.41 29.22 16.54
N GLY A 199 4.70 28.44 17.58
CA GLY A 199 5.22 27.10 17.48
C GLY A 199 4.21 26.26 16.74
N ARG A 200 4.56 25.85 15.51
CA ARG A 200 3.81 24.86 14.71
C ARG A 200 3.26 23.79 15.64
N LYS A 201 1.94 23.77 15.81
CA LYS A 201 1.25 22.71 16.57
C LYS A 201 1.69 21.41 15.94
N GLN A 202 2.57 20.68 16.64
CA GLN A 202 2.96 19.35 16.21
C GLN A 202 1.70 18.50 16.39
N GLU A 203 0.95 18.33 15.31
CA GLU A 203 -0.13 17.38 15.28
C GLU A 203 0.48 16.02 15.67
N PRO A 204 -0.08 15.33 16.68
CA PRO A 204 0.55 14.13 17.19
C PRO A 204 0.65 13.12 16.04
N ARG A 205 1.88 12.70 15.75
CA ARG A 205 2.15 11.84 14.60
C ARG A 205 1.51 10.48 14.84
N LEU A 206 0.69 10.09 13.89
CA LEU A 206 -0.06 8.83 13.86
C LEU A 206 0.82 7.59 13.70
N LEU A 207 1.84 7.82 12.88
CA LEU A 207 2.72 6.81 12.35
C LEU A 207 3.29 5.87 13.44
N PRO A 208 3.82 6.35 14.58
CA PRO A 208 4.44 5.49 15.60
C PRO A 208 3.50 4.47 16.26
N VAL A 209 2.18 4.68 16.20
CA VAL A 209 1.21 3.73 16.76
C VAL A 209 0.95 2.58 15.79
N ILE A 210 0.78 2.89 14.51
CA ILE A 210 0.49 1.90 13.46
C ILE A 210 1.75 1.13 13.09
N GLU A 211 2.91 1.78 13.06
CA GLU A 211 4.20 1.10 12.89
C GLU A 211 4.36 -0.06 13.88
N LYS A 212 3.95 0.11 15.14
CA LYS A 212 4.04 -0.95 16.16
C LYS A 212 3.17 -2.17 15.88
N LEU A 213 2.19 -2.07 14.97
CA LEU A 213 1.35 -3.19 14.56
C LEU A 213 1.98 -3.98 13.40
N CYS A 214 2.93 -3.40 12.67
CA CYS A 214 3.56 -4.01 11.51
C CYS A 214 5.05 -4.27 11.78
N GLU A 215 5.56 -5.40 11.30
CA GLU A 215 6.97 -5.77 11.43
C GLU A 215 7.87 -4.86 10.58
N TRP A 216 7.44 -4.58 9.35
CA TRP A 216 8.16 -3.76 8.39
C TRP A 216 7.35 -2.54 8.00
N VAL A 217 8.05 -1.45 7.70
CA VAL A 217 7.48 -0.20 7.23
C VAL A 217 8.21 0.21 5.96
N ALA A 218 7.44 0.56 4.94
CA ALA A 218 7.89 1.02 3.63
C ALA A 218 7.28 2.40 3.37
N ILE A 219 8.11 3.43 3.25
CA ILE A 219 7.66 4.80 3.02
C ILE A 219 8.13 5.21 1.63
N PHE A 220 7.17 5.47 0.74
CA PHE A 220 7.41 6.14 -0.52
C PHE A 220 7.56 7.64 -0.25
N GLU A 221 8.63 8.23 -0.74
CA GLU A 221 8.93 9.65 -0.63
C GLU A 221 9.11 10.19 -2.07
N GLU A 222 8.46 11.31 -2.36
CA GLU A 222 8.81 12.11 -3.54
C GLU A 222 10.07 12.89 -3.18
N GLY A 223 11.15 12.72 -3.95
CA GLY A 223 12.37 13.45 -3.70
C GLY A 223 12.09 14.95 -3.75
N GLU A 224 12.60 15.69 -2.76
CA GLU A 224 12.60 17.13 -2.84
C GLU A 224 13.38 17.50 -4.11
N GLU A 225 12.68 18.07 -5.09
CA GLU A 225 13.31 18.74 -6.21
C GLU A 225 14.14 19.87 -5.63
N THR A 226 15.38 19.57 -5.24
CA THR A 226 16.42 20.56 -4.97
C THR A 226 16.86 21.10 -6.32
N PHE A 227 15.89 21.67 -7.05
CA PHE A 227 16.15 22.56 -8.14
C PHE A 227 16.76 23.80 -7.51
N VAL A 228 18.08 23.79 -7.36
CA VAL A 228 18.85 25.01 -7.17
C VAL A 228 18.85 25.66 -8.55
N PRO A 229 18.05 26.71 -8.81
CA PRO A 229 18.06 27.38 -10.10
C PRO A 229 19.48 27.85 -10.36
N SER A 230 20.19 27.16 -11.26
CA SER A 230 21.52 27.58 -11.66
C SER A 230 21.36 28.91 -12.37
N SER A 231 21.83 29.99 -11.74
CA SER A 231 21.61 31.37 -12.17
C SER A 231 22.43 31.79 -13.40
N GLN A 232 22.80 30.84 -14.26
CA GLN A 232 23.49 31.09 -15.53
C GLN A 232 22.52 30.77 -16.67
N GLY A 233 21.92 31.83 -17.21
CA GLY A 233 20.90 31.77 -18.26
C GLY A 233 21.49 31.44 -19.63
N GLU A 234 21.54 30.15 -19.94
CA GLU A 234 21.50 29.65 -21.32
C GLU A 234 20.15 28.95 -21.51
N GLU A 235 19.30 29.55 -22.36
CA GLU A 235 17.95 29.09 -22.73
C GLU A 235 18.01 27.87 -23.68
N ASP A 236 18.68 26.79 -23.28
CA ASP A 236 18.50 25.51 -23.97
C ASP A 236 17.23 24.85 -23.43
N ASP A 237 16.37 24.38 -24.34
CA ASP A 237 15.14 23.59 -24.10
C ASP A 237 15.45 22.21 -23.47
N ALA A 238 16.33 22.17 -22.47
CA ALA A 238 16.65 20.99 -21.71
C ALA A 238 15.41 20.57 -20.92
N VAL A 239 14.80 19.47 -21.35
CA VAL A 239 13.72 18.77 -20.64
C VAL A 239 14.15 18.61 -19.18
N ALA A 240 13.40 19.21 -18.26
CA ALA A 240 13.69 19.11 -16.84
C ALA A 240 13.82 17.63 -16.44
N PRO A 241 14.88 17.25 -15.69
CA PRO A 241 15.06 15.87 -15.27
C PRO A 241 13.85 15.41 -14.45
N ALA A 242 13.40 14.18 -14.69
CA ALA A 242 12.27 13.61 -13.94
C ALA A 242 12.61 13.55 -12.44
N PRO A 243 11.65 13.86 -11.55
CA PRO A 243 11.89 13.82 -10.11
C PRO A 243 12.29 12.41 -9.67
N THR A 244 13.41 12.31 -8.97
CA THR A 244 13.84 11.06 -8.35
C THR A 244 12.92 10.74 -7.18
N LYS A 245 12.37 9.54 -7.17
CA LYS A 245 11.56 8.98 -6.08
C LYS A 245 12.41 8.07 -5.21
N GLN A 246 12.04 7.99 -3.94
CA GLN A 246 12.73 7.18 -2.96
C GLN A 246 11.74 6.29 -2.21
N LEU A 247 12.18 5.08 -1.88
CA LEU A 247 11.46 4.12 -1.05
C LEU A 247 12.39 3.74 0.09
N ARG A 248 11.96 4.05 1.31
CA ARG A 248 12.67 3.69 2.52
C ARG A 248 11.96 2.52 3.18
N VAL A 249 12.67 1.43 3.40
CA VAL A 249 12.14 0.24 4.08
C VAL A 249 12.94 0.01 5.34
N TYR A 250 12.26 -0.14 6.48
CA TYR A 250 12.89 -0.42 7.76
C TYR A 250 12.04 -1.34 8.62
N ARG A 251 12.70 -2.00 9.58
CA ARG A 251 12.04 -2.89 10.53
C ARG A 251 11.64 -2.15 11.80
N THR A 252 10.39 -2.31 12.23
CA THR A 252 9.89 -1.71 13.47
C THR A 252 10.62 -2.29 14.67
N GLY A 253 11.26 -1.44 15.47
CA GLY A 253 12.02 -1.85 16.67
C GLY A 253 13.40 -2.44 16.37
N GLY A 254 13.82 -2.47 15.11
CA GLY A 254 15.20 -2.76 14.73
C GLY A 254 16.15 -1.71 15.31
N LYS A 255 17.26 -2.17 15.90
CA LYS A 255 18.32 -1.28 16.42
C LYS A 255 19.48 -1.14 15.44
N SER A 256 19.52 -1.97 14.39
CA SER A 256 20.61 -2.00 13.43
C SER A 256 20.27 -1.12 12.24
N ASP A 257 21.21 -0.28 11.82
CA ASP A 257 21.12 0.45 10.57
C ASP A 257 21.13 -0.49 9.35
N GLU A 258 21.55 -1.75 9.52
CA GLU A 258 21.53 -2.78 8.46
C GLU A 258 20.11 -3.17 8.03
N ASP A 259 19.10 -2.94 8.88
CA ASP A 259 17.70 -3.20 8.55
C ASP A 259 17.07 -2.08 7.70
N ASN A 260 17.80 -0.99 7.44
CA ASN A 260 17.33 0.13 6.64
C ASN A 260 17.75 -0.02 5.18
N MET A 261 16.77 -0.20 4.30
CA MET A 261 16.97 -0.27 2.85
C MET A 261 16.43 0.99 2.20
N VAL A 262 17.14 1.49 1.20
CA VAL A 262 16.72 2.66 0.43
C VAL A 262 16.80 2.33 -1.05
N PHE A 263 15.68 2.46 -1.74
CA PHE A 263 15.59 2.27 -3.19
C PHE A 263 15.28 3.62 -3.84
N ASN A 264 15.95 3.91 -4.95
CA ASN A 264 15.76 5.14 -5.69
C ASN A 264 15.44 4.81 -7.15
N TRP A 265 14.43 5.47 -7.72
CA TRP A 265 14.05 5.31 -9.11
C TRP A 265 13.49 6.62 -9.66
N GLN A 266 13.33 6.66 -10.98
CA GLN A 266 12.65 7.71 -11.72
C GLN A 266 11.47 7.10 -12.46
N GLU A 267 10.36 7.83 -12.51
CA GLU A 267 9.20 7.46 -13.31
C GLU A 267 9.21 8.28 -14.59
N THR A 268 9.54 7.63 -15.70
CA THR A 268 9.60 8.29 -17.01
C THR A 268 8.35 7.93 -17.80
N ARG A 269 7.55 8.92 -18.17
CA ARG A 269 6.42 8.74 -19.08
C ARG A 269 6.91 8.82 -20.53
N ARG A 270 6.78 7.72 -21.26
CA ARG A 270 7.16 7.66 -22.69
C ARG A 270 6.00 7.12 -23.49
N ARG A 271 5.90 7.58 -24.74
CA ARG A 271 4.96 7.02 -25.70
C ARG A 271 5.64 5.86 -26.44
N PRO A 272 5.24 4.59 -26.20
CA PRO A 272 5.93 3.45 -26.80
C PRO A 272 5.69 3.32 -28.31
N LEU A 273 4.56 3.83 -28.81
CA LEU A 273 4.16 3.77 -30.22
C LEU A 273 3.64 5.13 -30.70
N PRO A 274 3.77 5.49 -31.99
CA PRO A 274 3.32 6.81 -32.50
C PRO A 274 1.86 7.17 -32.14
N ASN A 275 0.99 6.16 -32.07
CA ASN A 275 -0.43 6.29 -31.75
C ASN A 275 -0.81 5.71 -30.35
N GLY A 276 0.17 5.36 -29.52
CA GLY A 276 -0.05 4.80 -28.18
C GLY A 276 -0.38 5.87 -27.14
N SER A 277 -1.04 5.47 -26.05
CA SER A 277 -1.07 6.29 -24.83
C SER A 277 0.31 6.33 -24.18
N ASP A 278 0.58 7.40 -23.44
CA ASP A 278 1.83 7.52 -22.68
C ASP A 278 1.83 6.47 -21.56
N ALA A 279 2.89 5.68 -21.48
CA ALA A 279 3.05 4.63 -20.49
C ALA A 279 4.16 5.02 -19.50
N THR A 280 4.00 4.60 -18.24
CA THR A 280 4.96 4.88 -17.17
C THR A 280 5.99 3.76 -17.08
N PHE A 281 7.27 4.12 -17.16
CA PHE A 281 8.41 3.22 -17.01
C PHE A 281 9.16 3.53 -15.71
N PHE A 282 9.68 2.50 -15.06
CA PHE A 282 10.53 2.64 -13.87
C PHE A 282 12.00 2.57 -14.28
N GLU A 283 12.74 3.64 -14.04
CA GLU A 283 14.17 3.73 -14.32
C GLU A 283 14.96 3.80 -13.02
N TRP A 284 15.73 2.76 -12.74
CA TRP A 284 16.48 2.64 -11.50
C TRP A 284 17.79 3.45 -11.55
N SER A 285 18.05 4.26 -10.54
CA SER A 285 19.32 5.01 -10.39
C SER A 285 20.48 4.14 -9.90
#